data_AF-A0A7S9CAI7-F1
#
_entry.id   AF-A0A7S9CAI7-F1
#
_cell.length_a   1.000
_cell.length_b   1.000
_cell.length_c   1.000
_cell.angle_alpha   90.00
_cell.angle_beta   90.00
_cell.angle_gamma   90.00
#
_symmetry.space_group_name_H-M   'P 1'
#
loop_
_entity.id
_entity.type
_entity.pdbx_description
1 polymer ?
#
loop_
_entity_poly.entity_id
_entity_poly.type
_entity_poly.pdbx_seq_one_letter_code
_entity_poly.pdbx_strand_id
1 'polypeptide(L)'
;MKSSSFPSLPHLLAALLLVAGAGQSALAADAAQDQLGRVEVHGQQRADLTPPRTDVRAVCPGADQDLQDSLAKAWYQHQQPGVVRVDFKLDGRQVSEVSTSGSARLHYGQAVRRAMYGLSCNTGSAGAQRFSALISFAEDDASHPRKDGQVVALSQP
;
A
#
# COMPACT_ATOMS: atom_id res chain seq x y z
N MET A 1 -19.20 -35.26 -28.95
CA MET A 1 -19.72 -35.53 -30.31
C MET A 1 -20.04 -34.17 -30.93
N LYS A 2 -19.31 -33.77 -31.98
CA LYS A 2 -19.81 -33.60 -33.36
C LYS A 2 -21.00 -32.63 -33.43
N SER A 3 -21.03 -31.56 -34.22
CA SER A 3 -20.31 -31.25 -35.44
C SER A 3 -20.40 -29.74 -35.71
N SER A 4 -19.35 -29.26 -36.35
CA SER A 4 -19.27 -28.14 -37.27
C SER A 4 -20.44 -28.05 -38.26
N SER A 5 -20.81 -26.83 -38.66
CA SER A 5 -21.17 -26.56 -40.05
C SER A 5 -21.07 -25.07 -40.40
N PHE A 6 -20.06 -24.74 -41.20
CA PHE A 6 -20.03 -23.56 -42.06
C PHE A 6 -21.00 -23.79 -43.24
N PRO A 7 -21.51 -22.71 -43.83
CA PRO A 7 -21.30 -22.59 -45.27
C PRO A 7 -20.70 -21.24 -45.68
N SER A 8 -19.97 -21.39 -46.77
CA SER A 8 -19.10 -20.47 -47.50
C SER A 8 -19.79 -19.86 -48.71
N LEU A 9 -19.14 -18.82 -49.26
CA LEU A 9 -19.17 -18.32 -50.65
C LEU A 9 -20.34 -17.39 -51.05
N PRO A 10 -20.22 -16.62 -52.16
CA PRO A 10 -19.18 -15.62 -52.48
C PRO A 10 -19.77 -14.43 -53.29
N HIS A 11 -18.91 -13.52 -53.80
CA HIS A 11 -19.15 -12.70 -55.01
C HIS A 11 -20.20 -11.58 -54.87
N LEU A 12 -20.13 -10.40 -55.49
CA LEU A 12 -19.31 -9.76 -56.50
C LEU A 12 -19.72 -8.26 -56.45
N LEU A 13 -18.79 -7.38 -56.79
CA LEU A 13 -19.01 -6.12 -57.52
C LEU A 13 -20.16 -5.17 -57.09
N ALA A 14 -19.78 -3.99 -56.61
CA ALA A 14 -20.24 -2.73 -57.21
C ALA A 14 -19.34 -1.58 -56.75
N ALA A 15 -18.42 -1.18 -57.63
CA ALA A 15 -17.89 0.17 -57.62
C ALA A 15 -19.03 1.13 -58.00
N LEU A 16 -19.20 2.23 -57.29
CA LEU A 16 -19.53 3.50 -57.94
C LEU A 16 -19.13 4.70 -57.07
N LEU A 17 -18.53 5.65 -57.78
CA LEU A 17 -17.90 6.88 -57.33
C LEU A 17 -18.89 8.00 -56.96
N LEU A 18 -18.31 9.03 -56.32
CA LEU A 18 -18.60 10.47 -56.43
C LEU A 18 -19.78 11.06 -55.64
N VAL A 19 -19.44 11.97 -54.70
CA VAL A 19 -19.89 13.38 -54.58
C VAL A 19 -19.32 13.91 -53.25
N ALA A 20 -18.24 14.70 -53.29
CA ALA A 20 -18.24 16.17 -53.24
C ALA A 20 -18.97 16.79 -52.02
N GLY A 21 -18.19 17.11 -50.98
CA GLY A 21 -18.03 18.49 -50.49
C GLY A 21 -19.15 19.16 -49.67
N ALA A 22 -18.72 19.61 -48.48
CA ALA A 22 -19.17 20.79 -47.71
C ALA A 22 -20.19 20.60 -46.56
N GLY A 23 -19.82 21.16 -45.39
CA GLY A 23 -20.68 21.46 -44.23
C GLY A 23 -20.41 20.56 -43.03
N GLN A 24 -19.37 20.79 -42.21
CA GLN A 24 -19.38 21.69 -41.04
C GLN A 24 -20.64 21.61 -40.15
N SER A 25 -20.40 21.20 -38.91
CA SER A 25 -21.13 21.57 -37.68
C SER A 25 -22.36 20.73 -37.27
N ALA A 26 -22.12 19.73 -36.41
CA ALA A 26 -22.87 19.56 -35.15
C ALA A 26 -22.19 18.50 -34.26
N LEU A 27 -21.06 18.85 -33.63
CA LEU A 27 -20.71 18.23 -32.35
C LEU A 27 -21.65 18.82 -31.29
N ALA A 28 -22.72 18.11 -30.97
CA ALA A 28 -23.52 18.36 -29.78
C ALA A 28 -24.25 17.06 -29.40
N ALA A 29 -23.49 16.03 -29.06
CA ALA A 29 -24.02 14.90 -28.31
C ALA A 29 -23.24 14.85 -26.98
N ASP A 30 -23.97 15.07 -25.90
CA ASP A 30 -23.60 14.78 -24.51
C ASP A 30 -22.57 15.68 -23.79
N ALA A 31 -22.86 16.99 -23.76
CA ALA A 31 -22.44 17.87 -22.67
C ALA A 31 -23.40 17.79 -21.45
N ALA A 32 -23.90 16.59 -21.12
CA ALA A 32 -24.92 16.37 -20.09
C ALA A 32 -24.59 15.23 -19.10
N GLN A 33 -23.36 14.71 -19.10
CA GLN A 33 -22.90 13.74 -18.10
C GLN A 33 -21.98 14.35 -17.01
N ASP A 34 -21.73 15.66 -17.04
CA ASP A 34 -20.83 16.36 -16.12
C ASP A 34 -21.58 16.99 -14.91
N GLN A 35 -22.47 16.23 -14.29
CA GLN A 35 -23.10 16.59 -13.00
C GLN A 35 -22.83 15.56 -11.89
N LEU A 36 -21.84 14.69 -12.08
CA LEU A 36 -21.25 14.00 -10.97
C LEU A 36 -20.32 14.99 -10.28
N GLY A 37 -20.81 15.63 -9.22
CA GLY A 37 -20.03 16.50 -8.35
C GLY A 37 -18.77 15.75 -7.91
N ARG A 38 -17.67 16.00 -8.61
CA ARG A 38 -16.37 15.44 -8.30
C ARG A 38 -15.95 16.05 -6.97
N VAL A 39 -16.16 15.28 -5.90
CA VAL A 39 -15.62 15.63 -4.59
C VAL A 39 -14.13 15.37 -4.64
N GLU A 40 -13.37 16.41 -4.99
CA GLU A 40 -11.91 16.40 -4.84
C GLU A 40 -11.61 16.50 -3.35
N VAL A 41 -11.40 15.34 -2.72
CA VAL A 41 -10.88 15.28 -1.36
C VAL A 41 -9.39 15.60 -1.44
N HIS A 42 -9.06 16.89 -1.34
CA HIS A 42 -7.70 17.30 -1.03
C HIS A 42 -7.39 16.85 0.39
N GLY A 43 -6.74 15.69 0.51
CA GLY A 43 -6.14 15.29 1.77
C GLY A 43 -5.24 16.43 2.25
N GLN A 44 -5.50 16.96 3.44
CA GLN A 44 -4.66 17.96 4.09
C GLN A 44 -3.27 17.37 4.34
N GLN A 45 -2.45 17.29 3.30
CA GLN A 45 -1.03 17.09 3.44
C GLN A 45 -0.43 18.46 3.77
N ARG A 46 -0.74 18.98 4.97
CA ARG A 46 0.19 19.92 5.62
C ARG A 46 1.40 19.09 6.00
N ALA A 47 2.22 18.83 4.98
CA ALA A 47 3.55 18.31 5.13
C ALA A 47 4.33 19.38 5.87
N ASP A 48 4.57 19.13 7.16
CA ASP A 48 5.94 19.27 7.63
C ASP A 48 6.84 18.71 6.51
N LEU A 49 7.56 19.59 5.81
CA LEU A 49 8.33 19.28 4.60
C LEU A 49 9.52 18.37 4.92
N THR A 50 9.72 18.03 6.19
CA THR A 50 10.75 17.12 6.65
C THR A 50 10.38 15.69 6.26
N PRO A 51 11.19 15.01 5.42
CA PRO A 51 10.95 13.61 5.09
C PRO A 51 11.00 12.76 6.36
N PRO A 52 10.16 11.70 6.47
CA PRO A 52 10.17 10.84 7.63
C PRO A 52 11.52 10.14 7.76
N ARG A 53 12.02 10.05 8.99
CA ARG A 53 13.25 9.34 9.32
C ARG A 53 13.03 7.83 9.23
N THR A 54 14.08 7.11 8.87
CA THR A 54 14.04 5.63 8.75
C THR A 54 14.89 4.94 9.81
N ASP A 55 15.66 5.68 10.60
CA ASP A 55 16.57 5.18 11.62
C ASP A 55 15.91 4.84 12.96
N VAL A 56 14.81 4.08 12.91
CA VAL A 56 14.03 3.67 14.09
C VAL A 56 14.90 2.96 15.14
N ARG A 57 15.84 2.11 14.73
CA ARG A 57 16.74 1.39 15.67
C ARG A 57 17.64 2.32 16.48
N ALA A 58 17.95 3.51 15.97
CA ALA A 58 18.76 4.48 16.70
C ALA A 58 17.96 5.16 17.83
N VAL A 59 16.63 5.26 17.68
CA VAL A 59 15.74 5.92 18.65
C VAL A 59 14.96 4.94 19.51
N CYS A 60 14.78 3.69 19.08
CA CYS A 60 14.05 2.66 19.81
C CYS A 60 14.97 1.44 20.00
N PRO A 61 15.86 1.46 21.01
CA PRO A 61 16.74 0.32 21.28
C PRO A 61 15.90 -0.91 21.66
N GLY A 62 16.18 -2.06 21.05
CA GLY A 62 15.44 -3.29 21.30
C GLY A 62 14.15 -3.44 20.48
N ALA A 63 13.82 -2.49 19.59
CA ALA A 63 12.59 -2.53 18.80
C ALA A 63 12.38 -3.84 18.03
N ASP A 64 13.44 -4.46 17.49
CA ASP A 64 13.32 -5.73 16.78
C ASP A 64 12.79 -6.86 17.70
N GLN A 65 13.34 -6.97 18.92
CA GLN A 65 12.92 -7.99 19.89
C GLN A 65 11.51 -7.69 20.43
N ASP A 66 11.24 -6.44 20.80
CA ASP A 66 9.93 -6.04 21.33
C ASP A 66 8.81 -6.27 20.30
N LEU A 67 9.08 -5.97 19.02
CA LEU A 67 8.16 -6.23 17.92
C LEU A 67 7.99 -7.73 17.70
N GLN A 68 9.07 -8.51 17.71
CA GLN A 68 9.01 -9.96 17.56
C GLN A 68 8.12 -10.58 18.65
N ASP A 69 8.36 -10.25 19.92
CA ASP A 69 7.60 -10.79 21.04
C ASP A 69 6.13 -10.36 21.01
N SER A 70 5.88 -9.08 20.70
CA SER A 70 4.52 -8.53 20.62
C SER A 70 3.71 -9.09 19.44
N LEU A 71 4.38 -9.41 18.33
CA LEU A 71 3.74 -9.86 17.10
C LEU A 71 3.74 -11.37 16.92
N ALA A 72 4.50 -12.14 17.71
CA ALA A 72 4.57 -13.60 17.65
C ALA A 72 3.18 -14.26 17.71
N LYS A 73 2.32 -13.80 18.62
CA LYS A 73 0.94 -14.31 18.73
C LYS A 73 0.11 -14.02 17.48
N ALA A 74 0.23 -12.81 16.91
CA ALA A 74 -0.50 -12.43 15.71
C ALA A 74 -0.01 -13.23 14.50
N TRP A 75 1.30 -13.44 14.39
CA TRP A 75 1.90 -14.31 13.37
C TRP A 75 1.35 -15.73 13.46
N TYR A 76 1.37 -16.33 14.66
CA TYR A 76 0.85 -17.69 14.88
C TYR A 76 -0.63 -17.84 14.48
N GLN A 77 -1.43 -16.79 14.65
CA GLN A 77 -2.85 -16.80 14.33
C GLN A 77 -3.16 -16.65 12.84
N HIS A 78 -2.37 -15.86 12.11
CA HIS A 78 -2.70 -15.49 10.73
C HIS A 78 -1.82 -16.20 9.70
N GLN A 79 -0.53 -16.41 9.99
CA GLN A 79 0.45 -17.07 9.11
C GLN A 79 0.43 -16.55 7.66
N GLN A 80 0.09 -15.28 7.47
CA GLN A 80 0.09 -14.63 6.16
C GLN A 80 1.40 -13.87 5.98
N PRO A 81 2.27 -14.25 5.02
CA PRO A 81 3.47 -13.47 4.73
C PRO A 81 3.11 -12.12 4.07
N GLY A 82 3.98 -11.14 4.23
CA GLY A 82 3.87 -9.83 3.59
C GLY A 82 4.48 -8.72 4.43
N VAL A 83 4.23 -7.48 4.04
CA VAL A 83 4.87 -6.30 4.65
C VAL A 83 3.82 -5.34 5.16
N VAL A 84 4.06 -4.79 6.34
CA VAL A 84 3.33 -3.65 6.90
C VAL A 84 4.28 -2.45 6.96
N ARG A 85 3.96 -1.40 6.22
CA ARG A 85 4.60 -0.09 6.41
C ARG A 85 3.94 0.59 7.60
N VAL A 86 4.75 1.15 8.48
CA VAL A 86 4.32 1.90 9.65
C VAL A 86 4.88 3.30 9.55
N ASP A 87 4.00 4.29 9.62
CA ASP A 87 4.37 5.70 9.72
C ASP A 87 3.89 6.21 11.09
N PHE A 88 4.77 6.85 11.86
CA PHE A 88 4.43 7.30 13.20
C PHE A 88 5.17 8.59 13.57
N LYS A 89 4.72 9.23 14.64
CA LYS A 89 5.33 10.41 15.22
C LYS A 89 5.86 10.09 16.60
N LEU A 90 7.06 10.51 16.90
CA LEU A 90 7.72 10.30 18.19
C LEU A 90 8.06 11.66 18.79
N ASP A 91 7.53 11.94 19.98
CA ASP A 91 7.80 13.14 20.77
C ASP A 91 8.44 12.76 22.10
N GLY A 92 9.75 13.00 22.22
CA GLY A 92 10.58 12.48 23.31
C GLY A 92 10.55 10.96 23.36
N ARG A 93 9.66 10.41 24.20
CA ARG A 93 9.44 8.95 24.38
C ARG A 93 8.07 8.47 23.93
N GLN A 94 7.19 9.38 23.52
CA GLN A 94 5.81 9.05 23.23
C GLN A 94 5.60 8.81 21.74
N VAL A 95 5.23 7.57 21.40
CA VAL A 95 4.79 7.22 20.05
C VAL A 95 3.32 7.64 19.86
N SER A 96 3.03 8.32 18.75
CA SER A 96 1.72 8.87 18.41
C SER A 96 1.49 8.82 16.89
N GLU A 97 0.27 9.13 16.44
CA GLU A 97 -0.10 9.21 15.01
C GLU A 97 0.27 7.95 14.20
N VAL A 98 0.23 6.75 14.82
CA VAL A 98 0.62 5.50 14.13
C VAL A 98 -0.38 5.15 13.04
N SER A 99 0.10 5.17 11.80
CA SER A 99 -0.58 4.73 10.60
C SER A 99 0.07 3.47 10.04
N THR A 100 -0.73 2.59 9.45
CA THR A 100 -0.25 1.34 8.86
C THR A 100 -0.78 1.18 7.44
N SER A 101 0.09 0.78 6.52
CA SER A 101 -0.22 0.44 5.13
C SER A 101 0.54 -0.82 4.69
N GLY A 102 0.36 -1.29 3.45
CA GLY A 102 1.03 -2.49 2.93
C GLY A 102 0.14 -3.73 2.82
N SER A 103 0.69 -4.80 2.22
CA SER A 103 -0.05 -6.01 1.84
C SER A 103 -0.60 -6.77 3.05
N ALA A 104 0.17 -6.85 4.12
CA ALA A 104 -0.20 -7.61 5.31
C ALA A 104 -0.98 -6.77 6.34
N ARG A 105 -1.33 -5.53 6.01
CA ARG A 105 -2.04 -4.59 6.91
C ARG A 105 -3.37 -5.15 7.40
N LEU A 106 -4.14 -5.83 6.54
CA LEU A 106 -5.45 -6.35 6.91
C LEU A 106 -5.39 -7.41 8.01
N HIS A 107 -4.29 -8.17 8.06
CA HIS A 107 -4.09 -9.23 9.06
C HIS A 107 -3.40 -8.69 10.32
N TYR A 108 -2.37 -7.87 10.18
CA TYR A 108 -1.52 -7.49 11.31
C TYR A 108 -1.67 -6.04 11.77
N GLY A 109 -2.38 -5.19 11.04
CA GLY A 109 -2.37 -3.73 11.26
C GLY A 109 -2.72 -3.33 12.70
N GLN A 110 -3.73 -3.96 13.32
CA GLN A 110 -4.09 -3.67 14.71
C GLN A 110 -3.05 -4.18 15.72
N ALA A 111 -2.43 -5.34 15.46
CA ALA A 111 -1.37 -5.87 16.31
C ALA A 111 -0.12 -5.00 16.22
N VAL A 112 0.27 -4.62 15.01
CA VAL A 112 1.38 -3.70 14.73
C VAL A 112 1.17 -2.36 15.44
N ARG A 113 0.01 -1.72 15.30
CA ARG A 113 -0.25 -0.45 15.99
C ARG A 113 -0.08 -0.58 17.51
N ARG A 114 -0.60 -1.64 18.12
CA ARG A 114 -0.46 -1.88 19.56
C ARG A 114 1.01 -2.09 19.97
N ALA A 115 1.75 -2.90 19.21
CA ALA A 115 3.17 -3.16 19.46
C ALA A 115 3.98 -1.86 19.39
N MET A 116 3.72 -1.01 18.38
CA MET A 116 4.39 0.29 18.22
C MET A 116 4.18 1.22 19.41
N TYR A 117 2.99 1.24 20.01
CA TYR A 117 2.73 2.04 21.22
C TYR A 117 3.45 1.50 22.46
N GLY A 118 3.85 0.22 22.46
CA GLY A 118 4.60 -0.41 23.54
C GLY A 118 6.12 -0.26 23.43
N LEU A 119 6.64 0.31 22.34
CA LEU A 119 8.08 0.42 22.14
C LEU A 119 8.73 1.43 23.08
N SER A 120 9.87 1.05 23.63
CA SER A 120 10.71 1.92 24.46
C SER A 120 11.57 2.83 23.59
N CYS A 121 10.97 3.90 23.06
CA CYS A 121 11.67 4.87 22.22
C CYS A 121 12.15 6.10 23.01
N ASN A 122 13.23 6.74 22.54
CA ASN A 122 13.77 7.99 23.04
C ASN A 122 14.54 8.73 21.93
N THR A 123 14.06 9.90 21.51
CA THR A 123 14.75 10.72 20.49
C THR A 123 15.89 11.57 21.05
N GLY A 124 15.99 11.71 22.37
CA GLY A 124 16.95 12.61 23.04
C GLY A 124 16.83 14.10 22.63
N SER A 125 15.81 14.46 21.84
CA SER A 125 15.68 15.75 21.16
C SER A 125 14.37 16.42 21.57
N ALA A 126 14.38 17.75 21.69
CA ALA A 126 13.17 18.53 21.90
C ALA A 126 12.42 18.65 20.57
N GLY A 127 11.22 18.05 20.49
CA GLY A 127 10.32 18.19 19.35
C GLY A 127 9.90 16.86 18.75
N ALA A 128 8.68 16.87 18.19
CA ALA A 128 8.11 15.69 17.58
C ALA A 128 8.69 15.44 16.18
N GLN A 129 9.13 14.21 15.92
CA GLN A 129 9.70 13.78 14.65
C GLN A 129 8.87 12.67 14.03
N ARG A 130 8.81 12.63 12.70
CA ARG A 130 8.14 11.55 11.96
C ARG A 130 9.12 10.46 11.56
N PHE A 131 8.67 9.21 11.67
CA PHE A 131 9.41 8.01 11.32
C PHE A 131 8.59 7.12 10.40
N SER A 132 9.28 6.40 9.53
CA SER A 132 8.71 5.34 8.69
C SER A 132 9.54 4.07 8.81
N ALA A 133 8.87 2.93 8.90
CA ALA A 133 9.50 1.62 8.97
C ALA A 133 8.69 0.56 8.23
N LEU A 134 9.35 -0.52 7.82
CA LEU A 134 8.72 -1.68 7.24
C LEU A 134 8.82 -2.85 8.22
N ILE A 135 7.72 -3.53 8.47
CA ILE A 135 7.67 -4.75 9.27
C ILE A 135 7.35 -5.89 8.32
N SER A 136 8.30 -6.80 8.15
CA SER A 136 8.18 -7.96 7.26
C SER A 136 7.75 -9.17 8.06
N PHE A 137 6.64 -9.77 7.66
CA PHE A 137 6.17 -11.08 8.12
C PHE A 137 6.54 -12.09 7.05
N ALA A 138 7.35 -13.08 7.40
CA ALA A 138 7.76 -14.10 6.45
C ALA A 138 7.63 -15.47 7.08
N GLU A 139 7.36 -16.46 6.24
CA GLU A 139 7.40 -17.87 6.63
C GLU A 139 8.83 -18.26 7.03
N ASP A 140 8.94 -19.21 7.95
CA ASP A 140 10.23 -19.87 8.19
C ASP A 140 10.50 -20.78 6.99
N ASP A 141 11.25 -20.26 6.02
CA ASP A 141 11.77 -21.07 4.92
C ASP A 141 12.89 -21.98 5.45
N ALA A 142 12.67 -23.29 5.39
CA ALA A 142 13.64 -24.30 5.80
C ALA A 142 14.97 -24.20 5.01
N SER A 143 14.96 -23.54 3.84
CA SER A 143 16.11 -23.32 2.97
C SER A 143 17.01 -22.17 3.43
N HIS A 144 16.46 -21.21 4.18
CA HIS A 144 17.17 -20.07 4.75
C HIS A 144 16.71 -19.86 6.19
N PRO A 145 17.06 -20.76 7.13
CA PRO A 145 16.62 -20.65 8.51
C PRO A 145 17.12 -19.31 9.07
N ARG A 146 16.19 -18.41 9.41
CA ARG A 146 16.52 -17.21 10.18
C ARG A 146 17.10 -17.70 11.50
N LYS A 147 18.31 -17.22 11.82
CA LYS A 147 19.19 -17.84 12.85
C LYS A 147 18.54 -17.96 14.24
N ASP A 148 17.43 -17.28 14.49
CA ASP A 148 16.81 -17.18 15.82
C ASP A 148 15.28 -17.43 15.80
N GLY A 149 14.71 -18.04 14.76
CA GLY A 149 13.24 -18.25 14.66
C GLY A 149 12.45 -16.94 14.54
N GLN A 150 13.11 -15.88 14.08
CA GLN A 150 12.54 -14.55 13.93
C GLN A 150 11.62 -14.51 12.71
N VAL A 151 10.32 -14.58 12.93
CA VAL A 151 9.29 -14.51 11.88
C VAL A 151 8.94 -13.08 11.44
N VAL A 152 9.29 -12.10 12.28
CA VAL A 152 9.03 -10.67 12.08
C VAL A 152 10.34 -9.90 12.06
N ALA A 153 10.58 -9.11 11.02
CA ALA A 153 11.78 -8.29 10.89
C ALA A 153 11.42 -6.82 10.65
N LEU A 154 12.08 -5.91 11.37
CA LEU A 154 12.03 -4.48 11.10
C LEU A 154 13.07 -4.14 10.02
N SER A 155 12.60 -3.58 8.92
CA SER A 155 13.41 -3.08 7.81
C SER A 155 13.21 -1.58 7.64
N GLN A 156 14.24 -0.92 7.17
CA GLN A 156 14.19 0.48 6.76
C GLN A 156 13.82 0.50 5.27
N PRO A 157 12.89 1.36 4.83
CA PRO A 157 12.51 1.46 3.43
C PRO A 157 13.66 1.97 2.54
#